data_AF-A0A1Z4GHN0-F1
#
_entry.id   AF-A0A1Z4GHN0-F1
#
_cell.length_a   1.000
_cell.length_b   1.000
_cell.length_c   1.000
_cell.angle_alpha   90.00
_cell.angle_beta   90.00
_cell.angle_gamma   90.00
#
_symmetry.space_group_name_H-M   'P 1'
#
loop_
_entity.id
_entity.type
_entity.pdbx_description
1 polymer ?
#
loop_
_entity_poly.entity_id
_entity_poly.type
_entity_poly.pdbx_seq_one_letter_code
_entity_poly.pdbx_strand_id
1 'polypeptide(L)'
;MKTVAILPISDAKGEKSYRAIAEDKHSVGKTAGQALDALNAQLDEIEFSALLIIQSFRLDSFFNAEQQERLSELMNLWRLARDQQ
;
A
#
# COMPACT_ATOMS: atom_id res chain seq x y z
N MET A 1 12.74 2.90 -17.14
CA MET A 1 12.38 2.88 -15.70
C MET A 1 11.25 1.88 -15.56
N LYS A 2 11.48 0.71 -14.94
CA LYS A 2 10.41 -0.30 -14.79
C LYS A 2 9.72 -0.09 -13.45
N THR A 3 8.49 0.43 -13.48
CA THR A 3 7.67 0.65 -12.28
C THR A 3 6.93 -0.64 -11.94
N VAL A 4 7.09 -1.11 -10.71
CA VAL A 4 6.30 -2.22 -10.16
C VAL A 4 5.14 -1.65 -9.34
N ALA A 5 3.92 -2.06 -9.65
CA ALA A 5 2.73 -1.75 -8.85
C ALA A 5 2.22 -3.01 -8.14
N ILE A 6 1.92 -2.91 -6.85
CA ILE A 6 1.29 -3.99 -6.07
C ILE A 6 -0.13 -3.56 -5.68
N LEU A 7 -1.13 -4.32 -6.12
CA LEU A 7 -2.54 -4.03 -5.94
C LEU A 7 -3.22 -5.16 -5.15
N PRO A 8 -4.02 -4.86 -4.11
CA PRO A 8 -4.85 -5.87 -3.47
C PRO A 8 -5.98 -6.28 -4.43
N ILE A 9 -6.19 -7.58 -4.61
CA ILE A 9 -7.28 -8.15 -5.42
C ILE A 9 -8.10 -9.14 -4.56
N SER A 10 -9.35 -9.37 -4.95
CA SER A 10 -10.13 -10.50 -4.42
C SER A 10 -9.95 -11.70 -5.33
N ASP A 11 -9.53 -12.84 -4.76
CA ASP A 11 -9.43 -14.10 -5.50
C ASP A 11 -10.83 -14.64 -5.87
N ALA A 12 -10.91 -15.66 -6.71
CA ALA A 12 -12.16 -16.34 -7.10
C ALA A 12 -12.95 -16.89 -5.90
N LYS A 13 -12.29 -17.06 -4.74
CA LYS A 13 -12.89 -17.46 -3.47
C LYS A 13 -13.30 -16.28 -2.57
N GLY A 14 -13.12 -15.04 -3.02
CA GLY A 14 -13.37 -13.83 -2.24
C GLY A 14 -12.26 -13.46 -1.24
N GLU A 15 -11.22 -14.29 -1.12
CA GLU A 15 -10.11 -14.09 -0.21
C GLU A 15 -9.16 -12.99 -0.68
N LYS A 16 -8.54 -12.28 0.28
CA LYS A 16 -7.60 -11.19 0.00
C LYS A 16 -6.32 -11.74 -0.62
N SER A 17 -6.03 -11.32 -1.84
CA SER A 17 -4.79 -11.60 -2.55
C SER A 17 -4.14 -10.31 -3.02
N TYR A 18 -2.93 -10.40 -3.56
CA TYR A 18 -2.16 -9.27 -4.06
C TYR A 18 -1.66 -9.59 -5.46
N ARG A 19 -1.76 -8.64 -6.38
CA ARG A 19 -1.21 -8.71 -7.72
C ARG A 19 -0.04 -7.75 -7.83
N ALA A 20 1.12 -8.24 -8.27
CA ALA A 20 2.24 -7.40 -8.66
C ALA A 20 2.26 -7.29 -10.19
N ILE A 21 2.48 -6.07 -10.72
CA ILE A 21 2.45 -5.76 -12.15
C ILE A 21 3.71 -4.97 -12.50
N ALA A 22 4.42 -5.40 -13.53
CA ALA A 22 5.57 -4.72 -14.12
C ALA A 22 5.45 -4.77 -15.65
N GLU A 23 5.05 -3.63 -16.25
CA GLU A 23 4.77 -3.50 -17.69
C GLU A 23 3.83 -4.62 -18.22
N ASP A 24 4.38 -5.62 -18.90
CA ASP A 24 3.64 -6.74 -19.51
C ASP A 24 3.63 -8.01 -18.62
N LYS A 25 4.34 -7.98 -17.49
CA LYS A 25 4.43 -9.11 -16.56
C LYS A 25 3.58 -8.86 -15.33
N HIS A 26 2.92 -9.90 -14.85
CA HIS A 26 2.17 -9.83 -13.61
C HIS A 26 2.19 -11.18 -12.88
N SER A 27 2.02 -11.11 -11.57
CA SER A 27 1.96 -12.26 -10.69
C SER A 27 0.92 -12.03 -9.60
N VAL A 28 0.41 -13.11 -9.01
CA VAL A 28 -0.54 -13.07 -7.90
C VAL A 28 -0.02 -13.90 -6.74
N GLY A 29 -0.12 -13.36 -5.53
CA GLY A 29 0.24 -14.05 -4.29
C GLY A 29 -0.77 -13.77 -3.17
N LYS A 30 -0.76 -14.60 -2.13
CA LYS A 30 -1.59 -14.39 -0.93
C LYS A 30 -1.14 -13.18 -0.11
N THR A 31 0.15 -12.83 -0.22
CA THR A 31 0.75 -11.64 0.39
C THR A 31 1.39 -10.77 -0.69
N ALA A 32 1.59 -9.48 -0.38
CA ALA A 32 2.31 -8.57 -1.25
C ALA A 32 3.73 -9.06 -1.57
N GLY A 33 4.43 -9.61 -0.56
CA GLY A 33 5.75 -10.22 -0.73
C GLY A 33 5.71 -11.42 -1.66
N GLN A 34 4.76 -12.34 -1.49
CA GLN A 34 4.64 -13.51 -2.36
C GLN A 34 4.35 -13.13 -3.82
N ALA A 35 3.52 -12.11 -4.04
CA ALA A 35 3.28 -11.61 -5.38
C ALA A 35 4.58 -11.02 -5.98
N LEU A 36 5.32 -10.24 -5.20
CA LEU A 36 6.60 -9.67 -5.65
C LEU A 36 7.65 -10.73 -5.94
N ASP A 37 7.82 -11.73 -5.08
CA ASP A 37 8.78 -12.82 -5.27
C ASP A 37 8.47 -13.60 -6.56
N ALA A 38 7.19 -13.86 -6.81
CA ALA A 38 6.74 -14.51 -8.04
C ALA A 38 6.93 -13.61 -9.27
N LEU A 39 6.85 -12.28 -9.13
CA LEU A 39 7.14 -11.35 -10.22
C LEU A 39 8.65 -11.31 -10.52
N ASN A 40 9.48 -11.28 -9.48
CA ASN A 40 10.94 -11.34 -9.60
C ASN A 40 11.41 -12.63 -10.26
N ALA A 41 10.78 -13.77 -9.95
CA ALA A 41 11.08 -15.03 -10.64
C ALA A 41 10.76 -15.01 -12.14
N GLN A 42 9.86 -14.13 -12.59
CA GLN A 42 9.55 -13.93 -14.02
C GLN A 42 10.44 -12.87 -14.67
N LEU A 43 11.08 -11.99 -13.90
CA LEU A 43 12.01 -10.99 -14.40
C LEU A 43 13.44 -11.48 -14.17
N ASP A 44 14.02 -12.15 -15.17
CA ASP A 44 15.46 -12.42 -15.22
C ASP A 44 16.24 -11.12 -14.96
N GLU A 45 17.05 -11.09 -13.89
CA GLU A 45 18.11 -10.12 -13.50
C GLU A 45 18.05 -8.65 -13.99
N ILE A 46 16.87 -8.08 -14.29
CA ILE A 46 16.79 -6.71 -14.80
C ILE A 46 16.70 -5.73 -13.63
N GLU A 47 17.77 -4.95 -13.47
CA GLU A 47 17.94 -3.77 -12.62
C GLU A 47 16.64 -3.03 -12.28
N PHE A 48 16.11 -3.26 -11.08
CA PHE A 48 15.01 -2.47 -10.55
C PHE A 48 15.53 -1.07 -10.17
N SER A 49 14.97 -0.04 -10.79
CA SER A 49 15.38 1.36 -10.56
C SER A 49 14.64 2.05 -9.40
N ALA A 50 13.48 1.53 -8.95
CA ALA A 50 12.78 1.99 -7.75
C ALA A 50 11.55 1.11 -7.45
N LEU A 51 11.29 0.84 -6.16
CA LEU A 51 10.08 0.21 -5.66
C LEU A 51 9.15 1.28 -5.06
N LEU A 52 7.93 1.40 -5.58
CA LEU A 52 6.93 2.35 -5.06
C LEU A 52 5.69 1.58 -4.59
N ILE A 53 5.48 1.51 -3.28
CA ILE A 53 4.30 0.87 -2.66
C ILE A 53 3.28 1.97 -2.35
N ILE A 54 2.19 2.02 -3.11
CA ILE A 54 1.06 2.92 -2.83
C ILE A 54 -0.04 2.10 -2.16
N GLN A 55 -0.07 2.12 -0.83
CA GLN A 55 -1.14 1.50 -0.07
C GLN A 55 -2.34 2.46 -0.05
N SER A 56 -3.47 2.01 -0.61
CA SER A 56 -4.74 2.73 -0.44
C SER A 56 -5.03 2.85 1.05
N PHE A 57 -5.35 4.07 1.51
CA PHE A 57 -5.72 4.32 2.90
C PHE A 57 -6.85 3.37 3.30
N ARG A 58 -6.57 2.46 4.23
CA ARG A 58 -7.58 1.65 4.88
C ARG A 58 -7.73 2.18 6.29
N LEU A 59 -8.98 2.33 6.72
CA LEU A 59 -9.32 2.59 8.11
C LEU A 59 -8.65 1.50 8.94
N ASP A 60 -7.73 1.91 9.82
CA ASP A 60 -7.09 1.01 10.75
C ASP A 60 -8.16 0.51 11.73
N SER A 61 -8.28 -0.81 11.85
CA SER A 61 -9.26 -1.44 12.75
C SER A 61 -8.98 -1.13 14.22
N PHE A 62 -7.74 -0.72 14.53
CA PHE A 62 -7.33 -0.25 15.86
C PHE A 62 -7.42 1.26 16.03
N PHE A 63 -7.83 2.00 14.98
CA PHE A 63 -8.01 3.45 14.99
C PHE A 63 -9.48 3.81 14.77
N ASN A 64 -10.24 3.70 15.87
CA ASN A 64 -11.68 3.87 15.88
C ASN A 64 -12.08 5.35 15.72
N ALA A 65 -13.40 5.59 15.56
CA ALA A 65 -13.93 6.94 15.34
C ALA A 65 -13.61 7.91 16.49
N GLU A 66 -13.60 7.43 17.73
CA GLU A 66 -13.28 8.23 18.92
C GLU A 66 -11.82 8.71 18.89
N GLN A 67 -10.89 7.83 18.50
CA GLN A 67 -9.48 8.18 18.36
C GLN A 67 -9.23 9.15 17.19
N GLN A 68 -10.00 9.03 16.10
CA GLN A 68 -9.97 9.98 14.98
C GLN A 68 -10.47 11.38 15.36
N GLU A 69 -11.55 11.44 16.14
CA GLU A 69 -12.07 12.69 16.69
C GLU A 69 -11.04 13.35 17.60
N ARG A 70 -10.46 12.57 18.53
CA ARG A 70 -9.43 13.07 19.45
C ARG A 70 -8.19 13.58 18.71
N LEU A 71 -7.75 12.89 17.67
CA LEU A 71 -6.63 13.35 16.84
C LEU A 71 -6.98 14.66 16.12
N SER A 72 -8.20 14.79 15.62
CA SER A 72 -8.65 16.01 14.92
C SER A 72 -8.66 17.22 15.86
N GLU A 73 -9.10 17.06 17.10
CA GLU A 73 -9.00 18.10 18.14
C GLU A 73 -7.55 18.53 18.38
N LEU A 74 -6.65 17.57 18.58
CA LEU A 74 -5.23 17.83 18.83
C LEU A 74 -4.57 18.56 17.64
N MET A 75 -4.90 18.16 16.41
CA MET A 75 -4.38 18.79 15.21
C MET A 75 -4.90 20.22 15.04
N ASN A 76 -6.15 20.50 15.43
CA ASN A 76 -6.69 21.85 15.45
C ASN A 76 -5.99 22.73 16.48
N LEU A 77 -5.79 22.22 17.71
CA LEU A 77 -5.04 22.93 18.76
C LEU A 77 -3.60 23.24 18.32
N TRP A 78 -2.92 22.26 17.71
CA TRP A 78 -1.58 22.46 17.20
C TRP A 78 -1.52 23.52 16.08
N ARG A 79 -2.48 23.50 15.14
CA ARG A 79 -2.55 24.53 14.08
C ARG A 79 -2.79 25.91 14.65
N LEU A 80 -3.73 26.05 15.61
CA LEU A 80 -3.99 27.32 16.27
C LEU A 80 -2.74 27.86 16.97
N ALA A 81 -2.00 27.01 17.68
CA ALA A 81 -0.76 27.42 18.34
C ALA A 81 0.34 27.84 17.35
N ARG A 82 0.47 27.12 16.22
CA ARG A 82 1.43 27.43 15.16
C ARG A 82 1.09 28.74 14.45
N ASP A 83 -0.18 28.93 14.11
CA ASP A 83 -0.65 30.08 13.32
C ASP A 83 -0.79 31.36 14.17
N GLN A 84 -0.63 31.25 15.49
CA GLN A 84 -0.54 32.38 16.43
C GLN A 84 0.90 32.84 16.74
N GLN A 85 1.92 32.22 16.16
CA GLN A 85 3.32 32.69 16.19
C GLN A 85 3.68 33.46 14.93
#